data_AF-A0A920IKB9-F1
#
_entry.id   AF-A0A920IKB9-F1
#
_cell.length_a   1.000
_cell.length_b   1.000
_cell.length_c   1.000
_cell.angle_alpha   90.00
_cell.angle_beta   90.00
_cell.angle_gamma   90.00
#
_symmetry.space_group_name_H-M   'P 1'
#
loop_
_entity.id
_entity.type
_entity.pdbx_description
1 polymer ?
#
loop_
_entity_poly.entity_id
_entity_poly.type
_entity_poly.pdbx_seq_one_letter_code
_entity_poly.pdbx_strand_id
1 'polypeptide(L)'
;MFLLLSLIIVVAAFNIVSMLMTMINEKREQIAILQTMGMTSKEIYKVFLFLGILIALIGTILGLIFGPGITFLIGSTIFESQLSRLMEYLGTYFISYFPYDIRIDSLFYIVAVSLVITVASVIFPARSK
;
A
#
# COMPACT_ATOMS: atom_id res chain seq x y z
N MET A 1 -5.05 12.66 13.22
CA MET A 1 -4.81 11.33 12.61
C MET A 1 -5.23 11.25 11.14
N PHE A 2 -6.41 11.76 10.74
CA PHE A 2 -6.87 11.75 9.34
C PHE A 2 -5.84 12.31 8.33
N LEU A 3 -5.29 13.50 8.59
CA LEU A 3 -4.31 14.14 7.70
C LEU A 3 -3.06 13.27 7.47
N LEU A 4 -2.52 12.67 8.54
CA LEU A 4 -1.33 11.82 8.48
C LEU A 4 -1.59 10.56 7.64
N LEU A 5 -2.70 9.86 7.89
CA LEU A 5 -3.10 8.69 7.11
C LEU A 5 -3.36 9.04 5.64
N SER A 6 -4.04 10.16 5.38
CA SER A 6 -4.28 10.61 4.01
C SER A 6 -2.98 10.91 3.26
N LEU A 7 -1.99 11.51 3.92
CA LEU A 7 -0.70 11.81 3.30
C LEU A 7 0.05 10.53 2.92
N ILE A 8 0.06 9.55 3.81
CA ILE A 8 0.70 8.24 3.56
C ILE A 8 0.04 7.55 2.36
N ILE A 9 -1.30 7.53 2.29
CA ILE A 9 -2.03 6.93 1.18
C ILE A 9 -1.72 7.64 -0.13
N VAL A 10 -1.68 8.98 -0.14
CA VAL A 10 -1.35 9.77 -1.34
C VAL A 10 0.07 9.47 -1.81
N VAL A 11 1.07 9.46 -0.91
CA VAL A 11 2.46 9.14 -1.25
C VAL A 11 2.59 7.72 -1.82
N ALA A 12 1.89 6.74 -1.21
CA ALA A 12 1.87 5.37 -1.70
C ALA A 12 1.27 5.26 -3.10
N ALA A 13 0.16 5.96 -3.35
CA ALA A 13 -0.49 5.97 -4.66
C ALA A 13 0.42 6.59 -5.75
N PHE A 14 1.09 7.71 -5.44
CA PHE A 14 2.09 8.30 -6.34
C PHE A 14 3.27 7.39 -6.62
N ASN A 15 3.69 6.57 -5.64
CA ASN A 15 4.77 5.62 -5.82
C ASN A 15 4.41 4.53 -6.84
N ILE A 16 3.18 3.99 -6.77
CA ILE A 16 2.68 3.01 -7.74
C ILE A 16 2.66 3.60 -9.14
N VAL A 17 2.16 4.83 -9.30
CA VAL A 17 2.15 5.51 -10.61
C VAL A 17 3.55 5.70 -11.15
N SER A 18 4.47 6.20 -10.33
CA SER A 18 5.87 6.40 -10.71
C SER A 18 6.53 5.10 -11.15
N MET A 19 6.32 4.02 -10.38
CA MET A 19 6.84 2.69 -10.70
C MET A 19 6.31 2.16 -12.03
N LEU A 20 4.99 2.26 -12.26
CA LEU A 20 4.37 1.83 -13.52
C LEU A 20 4.91 2.63 -14.71
N MET A 21 5.03 3.95 -14.57
CA MET A 21 5.57 4.82 -15.62
C MET A 21 7.03 4.48 -15.94
N THR A 22 7.86 4.26 -14.93
CA THR A 22 9.26 3.84 -15.14
C THR A 22 9.32 2.48 -15.85
N MET A 23 8.51 1.50 -15.42
CA MET A 23 8.45 0.18 -16.04
C MET A 23 8.04 0.23 -17.52
N ILE A 24 7.08 1.10 -17.87
CA ILE A 24 6.67 1.30 -19.26
C ILE A 24 7.84 1.84 -20.10
N ASN A 25 8.53 2.84 -19.57
CA ASN A 25 9.65 3.47 -20.27
C ASN A 25 10.82 2.49 -20.46
N GLU A 26 11.14 1.68 -19.46
CA GLU A 26 12.18 0.64 -19.57
C GLU A 26 11.84 -0.44 -20.61
N LYS A 27 10.55 -0.75 -20.81
CA LYS A 27 10.10 -1.77 -21.76
C LYS A 27 9.64 -1.21 -23.11
N ARG A 28 9.89 0.06 -23.39
CA ARG A 28 9.40 0.75 -24.60
C ARG A 28 9.81 0.07 -25.91
N GLU A 29 11.01 -0.49 -25.99
CA GLU A 29 11.49 -1.21 -27.18
C GLU A 29 10.71 -2.52 -27.41
N GLN A 30 10.45 -3.29 -26.34
CA GLN A 30 9.66 -4.52 -26.38
C GLN A 30 8.21 -4.22 -26.78
N ILE A 31 7.66 -3.10 -26.29
CA ILE A 31 6.33 -2.61 -26.66
C ILE A 31 6.28 -2.25 -28.15
N ALA A 32 7.33 -1.63 -28.71
CA ALA A 32 7.39 -1.30 -30.13
C ALA A 32 7.39 -2.56 -31.02
N ILE A 33 8.08 -3.62 -30.61
CA ILE A 33 8.05 -4.92 -31.31
C ILE A 33 6.64 -5.54 -31.26
N LEU A 34 5.96 -5.47 -30.12
CA LEU A 34 4.57 -5.94 -30.01
C LEU A 34 3.61 -5.14 -30.90
N GLN A 35 3.83 -3.82 -31.05
CA GLN A 35 3.04 -2.98 -31.93
C GLN A 35 3.24 -3.33 -33.41
N THR A 36 4.47 -3.65 -33.83
CA THR A 36 4.71 -4.10 -35.22
C THR A 36 4.13 -5.49 -35.49
N MET A 37 4.00 -6.33 -34.47
CA MET A 37 3.29 -7.61 -34.53
C MET A 37 1.75 -7.48 -34.52
N GLY A 38 1.21 -6.26 -34.46
CA GLY A 38 -0.22 -5.99 -34.57
C GLY A 38 -0.92 -5.66 -33.24
N MET A 39 -0.20 -5.56 -32.13
CA MET A 39 -0.79 -5.15 -30.85
C MET A 39 -1.13 -3.67 -30.84
N THR A 40 -2.37 -3.34 -30.52
CA THR A 40 -2.83 -1.96 -30.46
C THR A 40 -2.41 -1.28 -29.15
N SER A 41 -2.23 0.05 -29.17
CA SER A 41 -1.94 0.83 -27.95
C SER A 41 -2.99 0.64 -26.84
N LYS A 42 -4.22 0.26 -27.20
CA LYS A 42 -5.29 -0.06 -26.25
C LYS A 42 -5.04 -1.37 -25.51
N GLU A 43 -4.44 -2.36 -26.16
CA GLU A 43 -4.11 -3.65 -25.54
C GLU A 43 -2.93 -3.51 -24.58
N ILE A 44 -1.90 -2.77 -24.98
CA ILE A 44 -0.78 -2.37 -24.11
C ILE A 44 -1.33 -1.72 -22.84
N TYR A 45 -2.26 -0.77 -23.01
CA TYR A 45 -2.90 -0.09 -21.91
C TYR A 45 -3.65 -1.05 -20.96
N LYS A 46 -4.44 -2.00 -21.49
CA LYS A 46 -5.17 -2.98 -20.69
C LYS A 46 -4.22 -3.86 -19.86
N VAL A 47 -3.06 -4.24 -20.40
CA VAL A 47 -2.07 -5.04 -19.68
C VAL A 47 -1.54 -4.27 -18.47
N PHE A 48 -1.19 -3.00 -18.63
CA PHE A 48 -0.69 -2.19 -17.51
C PHE A 48 -1.77 -1.88 -16.47
N LEU A 49 -3.01 -1.65 -16.90
CA LEU A 49 -4.14 -1.52 -15.98
C LEU A 49 -4.31 -2.78 -15.14
N PHE A 50 -4.24 -3.95 -15.77
CA PHE A 50 -4.33 -5.24 -15.08
C PHE A 50 -3.17 -5.44 -14.11
N LEU A 51 -1.94 -5.10 -14.51
CA LEU A 51 -0.77 -5.16 -13.65
C LEU A 51 -0.93 -4.28 -12.41
N GLY A 52 -1.36 -3.03 -12.58
CA GLY A 52 -1.57 -2.09 -11.47
C GLY A 52 -2.65 -2.57 -10.49
N ILE A 53 -3.76 -3.09 -11.00
CA ILE A 53 -4.83 -3.68 -10.16
C ILE A 53 -4.32 -4.90 -9.40
N LEU A 54 -3.51 -5.75 -10.04
CA LEU A 54 -2.96 -6.96 -9.43
C LEU A 54 -1.97 -6.61 -8.30
N ILE A 55 -1.11 -5.60 -8.51
CA ILE A 55 -0.22 -5.08 -7.46
C ILE A 55 -1.04 -4.52 -6.29
N ALA A 56 -2.10 -3.74 -6.57
CA ALA A 56 -2.97 -3.18 -5.54
C ALA A 56 -3.67 -4.26 -4.71
N LEU A 57 -4.18 -5.32 -5.36
CA LEU A 57 -4.82 -6.45 -4.70
C LEU A 57 -3.84 -7.21 -3.80
N ILE A 58 -2.67 -7.58 -4.33
CA ILE A 58 -1.65 -8.29 -3.55
C ILE A 58 -1.20 -7.42 -2.37
N GLY A 59 -0.92 -6.13 -2.60
CA GLY A 59 -0.52 -5.20 -1.55
C GLY A 59 -1.60 -5.06 -0.46
N THR A 60 -2.87 -5.03 -0.84
CA THR A 60 -4.00 -4.97 0.10
C THR A 60 -4.12 -6.25 0.93
N ILE A 61 -3.99 -7.42 0.30
CA ILE A 61 -4.03 -8.72 1.00
C ILE A 61 -2.87 -8.82 1.99
N LEU A 62 -1.66 -8.50 1.53
CA LEU A 62 -0.49 -8.50 2.41
C LEU A 62 -0.65 -7.48 3.55
N GLY A 63 -1.15 -6.28 3.27
CA GLY A 63 -1.43 -5.26 4.30
C GLY A 63 -2.46 -5.71 5.33
N LEU A 64 -3.51 -6.41 4.90
CA LEU A 64 -4.54 -6.98 5.79
C LEU A 64 -4.03 -8.11 6.67
N ILE A 65 -3.00 -8.84 6.23
CA ILE A 65 -2.38 -9.92 7.01
C ILE A 65 -1.32 -9.32 7.95
N PHE A 66 -0.39 -8.53 7.41
CA PHE A 66 0.72 -7.97 8.16
C PHE A 66 0.29 -6.87 9.13
N GLY A 67 -0.70 -6.04 8.80
CA GLY A 67 -1.14 -4.94 9.67
C GLY A 67 -1.61 -5.45 11.04
N PRO A 68 -2.71 -6.22 11.11
CA PRO A 68 -3.16 -6.85 12.35
C PRO A 68 -2.13 -7.82 12.94
N GLY A 69 -1.39 -8.56 12.11
CA GLY A 69 -0.36 -9.49 12.57
C GLY A 69 0.77 -8.80 13.36
N ILE A 70 1.23 -7.65 12.86
CA ILE A 70 2.23 -6.81 13.55
C ILE A 70 1.60 -6.17 14.80
N THR A 71 0.36 -5.68 14.72
CA THR A 71 -0.31 -5.13 15.90
C THR A 71 -0.44 -6.16 17.02
N PHE A 72 -0.79 -7.41 16.70
CA PHE A 72 -0.86 -8.51 17.66
C PHE A 72 0.53 -8.88 18.21
N LEU A 73 1.57 -8.85 17.37
CA LEU A 73 2.94 -9.11 17.80
C LEU A 73 3.45 -8.04 18.79
N ILE A 74 3.16 -6.76 18.52
CA ILE A 74 3.50 -5.63 19.39
C ILE A 74 2.70 -5.71 20.70
N GLY A 75 1.42 -6.10 20.60
CA GLY A 75 0.54 -6.34 21.75
C GLY A 75 0.80 -7.64 22.52
N SER A 76 1.76 -8.45 22.09
CA SER A 76 2.12 -9.66 22.81
C SER A 76 2.93 -9.33 24.07
N THR A 77 2.66 -10.05 25.16
CA THR A 77 3.29 -9.87 26.49
C THR A 77 4.83 -9.89 26.49
N ILE A 78 5.45 -10.39 25.43
CA ILE A 78 6.91 -10.43 25.25
C ILE A 78 7.47 -9.02 24.97
N PHE A 79 6.80 -8.20 24.16
CA PHE A 79 7.21 -6.82 23.90
C PHE A 79 6.88 -5.90 25.08
N GLU A 80 5.74 -6.11 25.74
CA GLU A 80 5.35 -5.34 26.93
C GLU A 80 6.33 -5.54 28.10
N SER A 81 6.78 -6.77 28.34
CA SER A 81 7.74 -7.06 29.41
C SER A 81 9.14 -6.50 29.14
N GLN A 82 9.61 -6.50 27.89
CA GLN A 82 10.90 -5.88 27.56
C GLN A 82 10.84 -4.35 27.57
N LEU A 83 9.75 -3.76 27.07
CA LEU A 83 9.55 -2.30 27.08
C LEU A 83 9.37 -1.77 28.51
N SER A 84 8.62 -2.48 29.35
CA SER A 84 8.44 -2.14 30.77
C SER A 84 9.78 -2.15 31.52
N ARG A 85 10.64 -3.15 31.30
CA ARG A 85 11.97 -3.22 31.94
C ARG A 85 12.91 -2.10 31.47
N LEU A 86 12.80 -1.68 30.21
CA LEU A 86 13.59 -0.57 29.67
C LEU A 86 13.12 0.79 30.21
N MET A 87 11.80 0.98 30.35
CA MET A 87 11.18 2.22 30.84
C MET A 87 11.31 2.37 32.37
N GLU A 88 11.30 1.28 33.13
CA GLU A 88 11.59 1.25 34.57
C GLU A 88 13.04 1.70 34.86
N TYR A 89 13.98 1.39 33.96
CA TYR A 89 15.38 1.84 34.03
C TYR A 89 15.55 3.34 33.76
N LEU A 90 14.61 3.97 33.04
CA LEU A 90 14.66 5.38 32.63
C LEU A 90 13.81 6.32 33.52
N GLY A 91 13.14 5.79 34.54
CA GLY A 91 12.54 6.58 35.63
C GLY A 91 11.32 7.42 35.27
N THR A 92 10.79 7.33 34.05
CA THR A 92 9.64 8.13 33.60
C THR A 92 8.73 7.31 32.69
N TYR A 93 7.44 7.28 33.05
CA TYR A 93 6.30 6.63 32.37
C TYR A 93 6.07 5.13 32.62
N PHE A 94 5.19 4.85 33.60
CA PHE A 94 4.39 3.61 33.68
C PHE A 94 3.30 3.63 32.60
N ILE A 95 3.66 3.40 31.34
CA ILE A 95 2.67 3.01 30.31
C ILE A 95 2.81 1.50 30.15
N SER A 96 2.06 0.75 30.97
CA SER A 96 2.12 -0.71 31.04
C SER A 96 1.47 -1.44 29.88
N TYR A 97 0.78 -0.74 28.98
CA TYR A 97 0.19 -1.33 27.78
C TYR A 97 -0.06 -0.23 26.74
N PHE A 98 0.16 -0.55 25.47
CA PHE A 98 -0.21 0.34 24.37
C PHE A 98 -1.64 -0.01 23.96
N PRO A 99 -2.67 0.79 24.30
CA PRO A 99 -4.05 0.45 23.96
C PRO A 99 -4.23 0.54 22.44
N TYR A 100 -4.18 -0.60 21.76
CA TYR A 100 -4.53 -0.73 20.36
C TYR A 100 -5.97 -1.23 20.26
N ASP A 101 -6.86 -0.42 19.69
CA ASP A 101 -8.25 -0.80 19.42
C ASP A 101 -8.42 -1.04 17.92
N ILE A 102 -8.43 -2.32 17.52
CA ILE A 102 -8.63 -2.72 16.13
C ILE A 102 -10.13 -2.77 15.85
N ARG A 103 -10.64 -1.67 15.33
CA ARG A 103 -12.00 -1.54 14.83
C ARG A 103 -12.12 -2.07 13.41
N ILE A 104 -12.82 -3.20 13.24
CA ILE A 104 -13.02 -3.86 11.93
C ILE A 104 -13.72 -2.93 10.93
N ASP A 105 -14.65 -2.10 11.41
CA ASP A 105 -15.33 -1.06 10.64
C ASP A 105 -14.32 -0.06 10.05
N SER A 106 -13.39 0.44 10.87
CA SER A 106 -12.34 1.35 10.43
C SER A 106 -11.38 0.69 9.43
N LEU A 107 -11.03 -0.58 9.64
CA LEU A 107 -10.22 -1.36 8.70
C LEU A 107 -10.89 -1.48 7.33
N PHE A 108 -12.19 -1.79 7.29
CA PHE A 108 -12.95 -1.89 6.05
C PHE A 108 -12.97 -0.56 5.29
N TYR A 109 -13.21 0.56 5.99
CA TYR A 109 -13.17 1.90 5.39
C TYR A 109 -11.79 2.22 4.80
N ILE A 110 -10.71 1.92 5.52
CA ILE A 110 -9.34 2.20 5.05
C ILE A 110 -9.04 1.38 3.79
N VAL A 111 -9.39 0.09 3.77
CA VAL A 111 -9.20 -0.79 2.62
C VAL A 111 -10.02 -0.31 1.41
N ALA A 112 -11.28 0.05 1.61
CA ALA A 112 -12.12 0.53 0.52
C ALA A 112 -11.57 1.83 -0.09
N VAL A 113 -11.19 2.79 0.76
CA VAL A 113 -10.64 4.08 0.31
C VAL A 113 -9.28 3.91 -0.36
N SER A 114 -8.38 3.09 0.19
CA SER A 114 -7.05 2.86 -0.40
C SER A 114 -7.14 2.17 -1.76
N LEU A 115 -8.06 1.23 -1.92
CA LEU A 115 -8.28 0.51 -3.17
C LEU A 115 -8.87 1.43 -4.24
N VAL A 116 -9.84 2.28 -3.87
CA VAL A 116 -10.39 3.32 -4.76
C VAL A 116 -9.30 4.30 -5.21
N ILE A 117 -8.49 4.81 -4.29
CA ILE A 117 -7.40 5.74 -4.62
C ILE A 117 -6.37 5.07 -5.52
N THR A 118 -5.96 3.84 -5.20
CA THR A 118 -4.95 3.13 -6.00
C THR A 118 -5.46 2.85 -7.41
N VAL A 119 -6.70 2.38 -7.55
CA VAL A 119 -7.32 2.16 -8.87
C VAL A 119 -7.45 3.48 -9.62
N ALA A 120 -7.89 4.56 -8.97
CA ALA A 120 -7.97 5.89 -9.59
C ALA A 120 -6.59 6.39 -10.04
N SER A 121 -5.54 6.15 -9.26
CA SER A 121 -4.17 6.50 -9.59
C SER A 121 -3.62 5.71 -10.76
N VAL A 122 -3.95 4.42 -10.92
CA VAL A 122 -3.57 3.62 -12.11
C VAL A 122 -4.34 4.07 -13.36
N ILE A 123 -5.54 4.62 -13.20
CA ILE A 123 -6.33 5.22 -14.30
C ILE A 123 -5.80 6.61 -14.68
N PHE A 124 -4.99 7.27 -13.85
CA PHE A 124 -4.40 8.55 -14.22
C PHE A 124 -3.39 8.46 -15.40
N PRO A 125 -2.38 7.58 -15.38
CA PRO A 125 -1.47 7.37 -16.52
C PRO A 125 -2.20 6.80 -17.75
N ALA A 126 -3.31 6.09 -17.54
CA ALA A 126 -4.14 5.51 -18.60
C ALA A 126 -4.69 6.47 -19.65
N ARG A 127 -4.99 7.70 -19.20
CA ARG A 127 -5.67 8.71 -20.01
C ARG A 127 -4.73 9.81 -20.47
N SER A 128 -3.50 9.84 -19.96
CA SER A 128 -2.47 10.70 -20.52
C SER A 128 -2.06 10.09 -21.87
N LYS A 129 -2.58 10.70 -22.94
CA LYS A 129 -2.19 10.46 -24.33
C LYS A 129 -0.67 10.42 -24.53
#